data_AF-A0A2E4QXW0-F1
#
_entry.id   AF-A0A2E4QXW0-F1
#
_cell.length_a   1.000
_cell.length_b   1.000
_cell.length_c   1.000
_cell.angle_alpha   90.00
_cell.angle_beta   90.00
_cell.angle_gamma   90.00
#
_symmetry.space_group_name_H-M   'P 1'
#
loop_
_entity.id
_entity.type
_entity.pdbx_description
1 polymer ?
#
loop_
_entity_poly.entity_id
_entity_poly.type
_entity_poly.pdbx_seq_one_letter_code
_entity_poly.pdbx_strand_id
1 'polypeptide(L)'
;MADIFISYKKEDAGRVVRIVEGLRKEGFSVWWDHGIAPGSSWDQTIQTELEASKLVIAVWSELSVSAPWVKEEAGYGKARGKLLPVRIDDVEPPLGFGLIQMADLSHWDGDIEDATWDHFIEAARAVIAGEPVKGLEKPLRKKNRWMKMLPIAALVTLVAGAGLYALIKLDSIAGVSVDYDNGATSEYSRNTPAKPSAAEEAMFTKVNETRLKSDYQDFLRSFPNGAYARKVREEILPLCQGEMRPVWQRQQPLGQQQVSVSLLEAPDGSPIIYHNKDEACASAKKEYQSQVDFQCRSLMQAQKGREPELNIAWADCECTENQGQWWCKTLSTYSCTYEFESQKYVEVCG
;
A
#
# COMPACT_ATOMS: atom_id res chain seq x y z
N MET A 1 -19.03 1.27 20.46
CA MET A 1 -18.49 0.08 19.78
C MET A 1 -19.23 -0.13 18.49
N ALA A 2 -18.52 0.10 17.38
CA ALA A 2 -19.03 -0.16 16.06
C ALA A 2 -18.84 -1.62 15.64
N ASP A 3 -19.69 -2.10 14.74
CA ASP A 3 -19.57 -3.42 14.12
C ASP A 3 -18.42 -3.45 13.11
N ILE A 4 -18.22 -2.33 12.41
CA ILE A 4 -17.27 -2.19 11.32
C ILE A 4 -16.24 -1.12 11.66
N PHE A 5 -14.96 -1.47 11.53
CA PHE A 5 -13.84 -0.53 11.54
C PHE A 5 -13.35 -0.32 10.11
N ILE A 6 -13.21 0.93 9.67
CA ILE A 6 -12.67 1.26 8.35
C ILE A 6 -11.28 1.88 8.48
N SER A 7 -10.28 1.17 7.97
CA SER A 7 -8.91 1.65 7.81
C SER A 7 -8.72 2.25 6.43
N TYR A 8 -8.32 3.51 6.38
CA TYR A 8 -8.12 4.27 5.14
C TYR A 8 -7.10 5.38 5.35
N LYS A 9 -6.63 5.98 4.25
CA LYS A 9 -5.75 7.14 4.30
C LYS A 9 -6.61 8.41 4.42
N LYS A 10 -6.33 9.28 5.38
CA LYS A 10 -7.13 10.50 5.67
C LYS A 10 -7.44 11.34 4.43
N GLU A 11 -6.51 11.43 3.50
CA GLU A 11 -6.61 12.14 2.23
C GLU A 11 -7.70 11.56 1.30
N ASP A 12 -8.06 10.29 1.47
CA ASP A 12 -9.17 9.61 0.77
C ASP A 12 -10.53 9.77 1.49
N ALA A 13 -10.62 10.51 2.60
CA ALA A 13 -11.86 10.64 3.38
C ALA A 13 -13.08 11.02 2.53
N GLY A 14 -12.91 11.92 1.56
CA GLY A 14 -14.00 12.37 0.69
C GLY A 14 -14.54 11.27 -0.25
N ARG A 15 -13.77 10.21 -0.49
CA ARG A 15 -14.19 9.03 -1.27
C ARG A 15 -14.76 7.96 -0.34
N VAL A 16 -14.08 7.73 0.78
CA VAL A 16 -14.44 6.72 1.79
C VAL A 16 -15.77 7.04 2.48
N VAL A 17 -16.12 8.33 2.62
CA VAL A 17 -17.40 8.74 3.21
C VAL A 17 -18.60 8.11 2.48
N ARG A 18 -18.51 7.88 1.15
CA ARG A 18 -19.59 7.22 0.41
C ARG A 18 -19.79 5.77 0.85
N ILE A 19 -18.69 5.05 1.11
CA ILE A 19 -18.72 3.67 1.61
C ILE A 19 -19.28 3.65 3.03
N VAL A 20 -18.86 4.58 3.88
CA VAL A 20 -19.37 4.73 5.25
C VAL A 20 -20.88 4.94 5.25
N GLU A 21 -21.38 5.89 4.46
CA GLU A 21 -22.80 6.21 4.39
C GLU A 21 -23.60 5.06 3.76
N GLY A 22 -23.05 4.37 2.75
CA GLY A 22 -23.64 3.14 2.22
C GLY A 22 -23.80 2.07 3.30
N LEU A 23 -22.73 1.75 4.04
CA LEU A 23 -22.76 0.74 5.11
C LEU A 23 -23.75 1.12 6.23
N ARG A 24 -23.86 2.40 6.58
CA ARG A 24 -24.83 2.88 7.56
C ARG A 24 -26.28 2.70 7.09
N LYS A 25 -26.57 2.94 5.81
CA LYS A 25 -27.89 2.70 5.21
C LYS A 25 -28.27 1.21 5.25
N GLU A 26 -27.29 0.32 5.17
CA GLU A 26 -27.45 -1.13 5.31
C GLU A 26 -27.67 -1.60 6.76
N GLY A 27 -27.66 -0.66 7.72
CA GLY A 27 -27.91 -0.90 9.14
C GLY A 27 -26.67 -1.20 9.97
N PHE A 28 -25.46 -1.05 9.43
CA PHE A 28 -24.23 -1.28 10.18
C PHE A 28 -23.83 -0.06 11.02
N SER A 29 -23.29 -0.30 12.20
CA SER A 29 -22.53 0.71 12.92
C SER A 29 -21.09 0.75 12.40
N VAL A 30 -20.65 1.92 11.96
CA VAL A 30 -19.35 2.11 11.28
C VAL A 30 -18.51 3.13 12.05
N TRP A 31 -17.31 2.71 12.42
CA TRP A 31 -16.27 3.54 12.97
C TRP A 31 -15.20 3.83 11.91
N TRP A 32 -14.85 5.10 11.78
CA TRP A 32 -13.80 5.64 10.92
C TRP A 32 -13.29 6.94 11.56
N ASP A 33 -12.00 7.22 11.47
CA ASP A 33 -11.29 8.27 12.24
C ASP A 33 -11.53 9.72 11.77
N HIS A 34 -12.55 9.95 10.91
CA HIS A 34 -12.81 11.26 10.33
C HIS A 34 -13.30 12.25 11.40
N GLY A 35 -12.47 13.26 11.70
CA GLY A 35 -12.83 14.38 12.59
C GLY A 35 -12.34 14.26 14.03
N ILE A 36 -11.43 13.34 14.36
CA ILE A 36 -10.79 13.31 15.68
C ILE A 36 -9.83 14.52 15.81
N ALA A 37 -10.04 15.34 16.84
CA ALA A 37 -9.26 16.54 17.08
C ALA A 37 -7.80 16.20 17.47
N PRO A 38 -6.80 16.94 16.97
CA PRO A 38 -5.40 16.77 17.37
C PRO A 38 -5.25 16.97 18.89
N GLY A 39 -4.58 16.05 19.59
CA GLY A 39 -4.27 16.15 21.02
C GLY A 39 -5.17 15.36 21.97
N SER A 40 -6.11 14.57 21.45
CA SER A 40 -6.80 13.52 22.23
C SER A 40 -5.97 12.22 22.24
N SER A 41 -6.19 11.32 23.20
CA SER A 41 -5.53 10.00 23.29
C SER A 41 -5.92 9.11 22.09
N TRP A 42 -5.29 9.40 20.96
CA TRP A 42 -5.63 8.91 19.61
C TRP A 42 -5.45 7.39 19.53
N ASP A 43 -4.31 6.90 20.01
CA ASP A 43 -3.91 5.50 19.87
C ASP A 43 -4.81 4.55 20.67
N GLN A 44 -5.21 4.93 21.88
CA GLN A 44 -6.05 4.07 22.74
C GLN A 44 -7.47 3.90 22.19
N THR A 45 -8.06 4.96 21.62
CA THR A 45 -9.43 4.90 21.10
C THR A 45 -9.49 4.08 19.81
N ILE A 46 -8.51 4.29 18.91
CA ILE A 46 -8.35 3.52 17.68
C ILE A 46 -8.20 2.04 18.01
N GLN A 47 -7.26 1.71 18.91
CA GLN A 47 -7.01 0.34 19.30
C GLN A 47 -8.25 -0.31 19.92
N THR A 48 -8.95 0.40 20.81
CA THR A 48 -10.17 -0.11 21.45
C THR A 48 -11.26 -0.43 20.42
N GLU A 49 -11.51 0.45 19.46
CA GLU A 49 -12.54 0.22 18.43
C GLU A 49 -12.10 -0.84 17.41
N LEU A 50 -10.81 -0.91 17.07
CA LEU A 50 -10.24 -1.96 16.23
C LEU A 50 -10.38 -3.34 16.89
N GLU A 51 -10.05 -3.46 18.17
CA GLU A 51 -10.20 -4.68 18.96
C GLU A 51 -11.67 -5.11 19.08
N ALA A 52 -12.55 -4.15 19.32
CA ALA A 52 -13.99 -4.35 19.47
C ALA A 52 -14.71 -4.72 18.16
N SER A 53 -14.18 -4.32 17.01
CA SER A 53 -14.84 -4.50 15.72
C SER A 53 -15.09 -5.97 15.36
N LYS A 54 -16.22 -6.21 14.69
CA LYS A 54 -16.59 -7.52 14.13
C LYS A 54 -16.00 -7.69 12.73
N LEU A 55 -15.84 -6.59 12.00
CA LEU A 55 -15.26 -6.53 10.67
C LEU A 55 -14.28 -5.36 10.57
N VAL A 56 -13.14 -5.61 9.93
CA VAL A 56 -12.14 -4.61 9.56
C VAL A 56 -12.15 -4.48 8.04
N ILE A 57 -12.44 -3.29 7.54
CA ILE A 57 -12.40 -2.95 6.11
C ILE A 57 -11.14 -2.15 5.85
N ALA A 58 -10.23 -2.71 5.05
CA ALA A 58 -9.04 -2.00 4.60
C ALA A 58 -9.29 -1.43 3.20
N VAL A 59 -9.24 -0.10 3.07
CA VAL A 59 -9.45 0.59 1.80
C VAL A 59 -8.11 0.86 1.12
N TRP A 60 -7.88 0.19 0.00
CA TRP A 60 -6.70 0.31 -0.86
C TRP A 60 -6.89 1.38 -1.94
N SER A 61 -6.02 2.38 -1.89
CA SER A 61 -5.90 3.49 -2.83
C SER A 61 -4.43 3.67 -3.20
N GLU A 62 -4.12 4.50 -4.19
CA GLU A 62 -2.73 4.87 -4.50
C GLU A 62 -1.98 5.41 -3.26
N LEU A 63 -2.71 6.02 -2.32
CA LEU A 63 -2.16 6.61 -1.10
C LEU A 63 -2.02 5.58 0.04
N SER A 64 -2.99 4.69 0.19
CA SER A 64 -3.06 3.80 1.35
C SER A 64 -2.20 2.53 1.21
N VAL A 65 -1.89 2.09 -0.02
CA VAL A 65 -1.05 0.90 -0.25
C VAL A 65 0.36 1.03 0.34
N SER A 66 0.87 2.26 0.40
CA SER A 66 2.18 2.55 1.01
C SER A 66 2.10 2.84 2.51
N ALA A 67 0.92 3.18 3.04
CA ALA A 67 0.73 3.67 4.41
C ALA A 67 0.98 2.56 5.47
N PRO A 68 1.98 2.71 6.35
CA PRO A 68 2.31 1.69 7.36
C PRO A 68 1.15 1.37 8.29
N TRP A 69 0.47 2.39 8.80
CA TRP A 69 -0.64 2.23 9.74
C TRP A 69 -1.84 1.49 9.15
N VAL A 70 -2.23 1.80 7.90
CA VAL A 70 -3.30 1.07 7.20
C VAL A 70 -2.95 -0.42 7.04
N LYS A 71 -1.68 -0.72 6.74
CA LYS A 71 -1.19 -2.11 6.65
C LYS A 71 -1.19 -2.81 8.00
N GLU A 72 -0.87 -2.11 9.08
CA GLU A 72 -0.87 -2.66 10.43
C GLU A 72 -2.30 -3.00 10.89
N GLU A 73 -3.26 -2.09 10.70
CA GLU A 73 -4.67 -2.32 11.04
C GLU A 73 -5.31 -3.41 10.18
N ALA A 74 -5.00 -3.41 8.87
CA ALA A 74 -5.39 -4.50 7.98
C ALA A 74 -4.79 -5.84 8.43
N GLY A 75 -3.53 -5.83 8.88
CA GLY A 75 -2.83 -6.99 9.43
C GLY A 75 -3.51 -7.53 10.68
N TYR A 76 -3.95 -6.64 11.57
CA TYR A 76 -4.72 -6.99 12.76
C TYR A 76 -6.06 -7.63 12.40
N GLY A 77 -6.83 -7.04 11.47
CA GLY A 77 -8.06 -7.62 10.96
C GLY A 77 -7.85 -9.00 10.32
N LYS A 78 -6.77 -9.13 9.53
CA LYS A 78 -6.40 -10.38 8.87
C LYS A 78 -6.08 -11.48 9.87
N ALA A 79 -5.28 -11.20 10.88
CA ALA A 79 -4.90 -12.17 11.92
C ALA A 79 -6.11 -12.74 12.66
N ARG A 80 -7.21 -11.98 12.73
CA ARG A 80 -8.48 -12.39 13.36
C ARG A 80 -9.47 -13.03 12.40
N GLY A 81 -9.14 -13.16 11.11
CA GLY A 81 -10.07 -13.64 10.09
C GLY A 81 -11.25 -12.70 9.83
N LYS A 82 -11.10 -11.40 10.17
CA LYS A 82 -12.14 -10.38 10.10
C LYS A 82 -11.85 -9.30 9.06
N LEU A 83 -10.92 -9.54 8.14
CA LEU A 83 -10.54 -8.57 7.12
C LEU A 83 -11.40 -8.71 5.87
N LEU A 84 -12.00 -7.60 5.43
CA LEU A 84 -12.57 -7.45 4.09
C LEU A 84 -11.82 -6.33 3.35
N PRO A 85 -10.86 -6.67 2.48
CA PRO A 85 -10.11 -5.67 1.74
C PRO A 85 -10.95 -5.14 0.57
N VAL A 86 -10.84 -3.83 0.31
CA VAL A 86 -11.56 -3.11 -0.74
C VAL A 86 -10.56 -2.25 -1.49
N ARG A 87 -10.65 -2.17 -2.81
CA ARG A 87 -9.90 -1.16 -3.59
C ARG A 87 -10.82 -0.07 -4.11
N ILE A 88 -10.33 1.17 -4.09
CA ILE A 88 -10.99 2.33 -4.69
C ILE A 88 -10.18 2.91 -5.86
N ASP A 89 -8.92 2.51 -6.03
CA ASP A 89 -8.09 2.79 -7.20
C ASP A 89 -7.68 1.47 -7.87
N ASP A 90 -7.15 1.55 -9.09
CA ASP A 90 -6.55 0.39 -9.76
C ASP A 90 -5.16 0.11 -9.17
N VAL A 91 -5.16 -0.44 -7.96
CA VAL A 91 -3.96 -0.76 -7.19
C VAL A 91 -3.94 -2.23 -6.81
N GLU A 92 -2.72 -2.76 -6.74
CA GLU A 92 -2.47 -4.08 -6.18
C GLU A 92 -2.46 -4.04 -4.65
N PRO A 93 -2.95 -5.09 -3.96
CA PRO A 93 -2.87 -5.18 -2.51
C PRO A 93 -1.42 -5.21 -2.05
N PRO A 94 -1.08 -4.60 -0.90
CA PRO A 94 0.27 -4.68 -0.36
C PRO A 94 0.68 -6.13 -0.06
N LEU A 95 1.99 -6.35 0.04
CA LEU A 95 2.56 -7.66 0.35
C LEU A 95 1.95 -8.22 1.65
N GLY A 96 1.55 -9.48 1.59
CA GLY A 96 0.83 -10.16 2.67
C GLY A 96 -0.69 -10.12 2.52
N PHE A 97 -1.27 -9.26 1.68
CA PHE A 97 -2.73 -9.20 1.47
C PHE A 97 -3.19 -9.78 0.13
N GLY A 98 -2.28 -10.03 -0.82
CA GLY A 98 -2.63 -10.53 -2.17
C GLY A 98 -3.22 -11.94 -2.25
N LEU A 99 -3.20 -12.72 -1.16
CA LEU A 99 -3.90 -14.01 -1.10
C LEU A 99 -5.37 -13.88 -0.69
N ILE A 100 -5.83 -12.68 -0.34
CA ILE A 100 -7.20 -12.39 0.05
C ILE A 100 -7.84 -11.64 -1.12
N GLN A 101 -8.95 -12.18 -1.64
CA GLN A 101 -9.71 -11.46 -2.66
C GLN A 101 -10.21 -10.12 -2.12
N MET A 102 -10.10 -9.08 -2.94
CA MET A 102 -10.56 -7.74 -2.61
C MET A 102 -11.85 -7.42 -3.34
N ALA A 103 -12.75 -6.69 -2.68
CA ALA A 103 -13.86 -6.08 -3.38
C ALA A 103 -13.37 -4.88 -4.21
N ASP A 104 -13.92 -4.72 -5.42
CA ASP A 104 -13.59 -3.61 -6.30
C ASP A 104 -14.69 -2.57 -6.28
N LEU A 105 -14.42 -1.43 -5.62
CA LEU A 105 -15.31 -0.27 -5.58
C LEU A 105 -14.69 0.94 -6.31
N SER A 106 -13.69 0.71 -7.17
CA SER A 106 -12.99 1.78 -7.89
C SER A 106 -13.89 2.60 -8.82
N HIS A 107 -14.95 1.98 -9.33
CA HIS A 107 -15.95 2.59 -10.19
C HIS A 107 -17.30 2.84 -9.50
N TRP A 108 -17.39 2.56 -8.20
CA TRP A 108 -18.63 2.74 -7.45
C TRP A 108 -18.83 4.21 -7.06
N ASP A 109 -20.00 4.75 -7.40
CA ASP A 109 -20.33 6.18 -7.24
C ASP A 109 -21.27 6.47 -6.05
N GLY A 110 -21.69 5.43 -5.33
CA GLY A 110 -22.62 5.54 -4.20
C GLY A 110 -24.00 4.93 -4.45
N ASP A 111 -24.26 4.36 -5.64
CA ASP A 111 -25.51 3.65 -5.94
C ASP A 111 -25.61 2.35 -5.14
N ILE A 112 -26.55 2.29 -4.19
CA ILE A 112 -26.77 1.12 -3.34
C ILE A 112 -27.48 -0.02 -4.09
N GLU A 113 -28.06 0.24 -5.26
CA GLU A 113 -28.65 -0.79 -6.13
C GLU A 113 -27.62 -1.40 -7.09
N ASP A 114 -26.34 -1.00 -6.97
CA ASP A 114 -25.25 -1.57 -7.76
C ASP A 114 -24.95 -3.00 -7.31
N ALA A 115 -24.86 -3.92 -8.28
CA ALA A 115 -24.58 -5.33 -8.00
C ALA A 115 -23.20 -5.58 -7.33
N THR A 116 -22.22 -4.70 -7.57
CA THR A 116 -20.92 -4.72 -6.89
C THR A 116 -21.05 -4.34 -5.43
N TRP A 117 -21.92 -3.37 -5.13
CA TRP A 117 -22.25 -2.97 -3.76
C TRP A 117 -23.00 -4.08 -3.02
N ASP A 118 -24.05 -4.65 -3.63
CA ASP A 118 -24.77 -5.80 -3.05
C ASP A 118 -23.82 -6.93 -2.67
N HIS A 119 -22.89 -7.26 -3.57
CA HIS A 119 -21.95 -8.35 -3.36
C HIS A 119 -20.94 -8.04 -2.25
N PHE A 120 -20.50 -6.79 -2.14
CA PHE A 120 -19.68 -6.31 -1.05
C PHE A 120 -20.42 -6.36 0.30
N ILE A 121 -21.70 -6.00 0.34
CA ILE A 121 -22.52 -6.06 1.55
C ILE A 121 -22.76 -7.50 2.00
N GLU A 122 -23.05 -8.41 1.07
CA GLU A 122 -23.18 -9.84 1.39
C GLU A 122 -21.88 -10.40 2.00
N ALA A 123 -20.72 -10.02 1.47
CA ALA A 123 -19.43 -10.39 2.05
C ALA A 123 -19.24 -9.79 3.45
N ALA A 124 -19.59 -8.53 3.65
CA ALA A 124 -19.53 -7.88 4.96
C ALA A 124 -20.43 -8.60 5.99
N ARG A 125 -21.67 -8.94 5.61
CA ARG A 125 -22.60 -9.71 6.46
C ARG A 125 -22.03 -11.08 6.82
N ALA A 126 -21.46 -11.80 5.84
CA ALA A 126 -20.86 -13.11 6.05
C ALA A 126 -19.69 -13.05 7.05
N VAL A 127 -18.77 -12.09 6.89
CA VAL A 127 -17.63 -11.93 7.83
C VAL A 127 -18.12 -11.60 9.24
N ILE A 128 -19.10 -10.70 9.38
CA ILE A 128 -19.67 -10.32 10.68
C ILE A 128 -20.37 -11.52 11.35
N ALA A 129 -21.04 -12.37 10.57
CA ALA A 129 -21.70 -13.58 11.05
C ALA A 129 -20.75 -14.76 11.31
N GLY A 130 -19.48 -14.67 10.89
CA GLY A 130 -18.52 -15.77 10.96
C GLY A 130 -18.80 -16.87 9.93
N GLU A 131 -19.49 -16.54 8.84
CA GLU A 131 -19.84 -17.44 7.75
C GLU A 131 -18.81 -17.40 6.62
N PRO A 132 -18.68 -18.48 5.82
CA PRO A 132 -17.79 -18.47 4.67
C PRO A 132 -18.27 -17.45 3.62
N VAL A 133 -17.39 -16.52 3.25
CA VAL A 133 -17.64 -15.54 2.19
C VAL A 133 -17.77 -16.28 0.86
N LYS A 134 -18.94 -16.15 0.20
CA LYS A 134 -19.13 -16.62 -1.17
C LYS A 134 -18.31 -15.71 -2.09
N GLY A 135 -17.49 -16.31 -2.97
CA GLY A 135 -16.45 -15.61 -3.75
C GLY A 135 -16.85 -14.23 -4.28
N LEU A 136 -15.94 -13.25 -4.19
CA LEU A 136 -16.19 -11.82 -4.37
C LEU A 136 -16.48 -11.38 -5.82
N GLU A 137 -16.35 -12.30 -6.78
CA GLU A 137 -16.69 -12.07 -8.18
C GLU A 137 -17.84 -12.99 -8.62
N LYS A 138 -18.99 -12.40 -8.96
CA LYS A 138 -19.93 -13.06 -9.88
C LYS A 138 -19.44 -12.83 -11.31
N PRO A 139 -19.52 -13.82 -12.23
CA PRO A 139 -19.24 -13.56 -13.63
C PRO A 139 -20.13 -12.42 -14.10
N LEU A 140 -19.52 -11.40 -14.71
CA LEU A 140 -20.22 -10.24 -15.26
C LEU A 140 -21.39 -10.73 -16.10
N ARG A 141 -22.60 -10.68 -15.54
CA ARG A 141 -23.82 -10.94 -16.29
C ARG A 141 -23.98 -9.74 -17.19
N LYS A 142 -23.36 -9.80 -18.37
CA LYS A 142 -23.42 -8.79 -19.43
C LYS A 142 -24.89 -8.38 -19.53
N LYS A 143 -25.21 -7.18 -19.05
CA LYS A 143 -26.57 -6.67 -18.98
C LYS A 143 -26.99 -6.47 -20.42
N ASN A 144 -27.55 -7.54 -20.99
CA ASN A 144 -27.91 -7.67 -22.38
C ASN A 144 -29.07 -6.70 -22.67
N ARG A 145 -28.75 -5.41 -22.82
CA ARG A 145 -29.68 -4.34 -23.21
C ARG A 145 -30.33 -4.61 -24.57
N TRP A 146 -29.76 -5.51 -25.38
CA TRP A 146 -30.35 -5.95 -26.66
C TRP A 146 -31.69 -6.69 -26.49
N MET A 147 -31.99 -7.24 -25.31
CA MET A 147 -33.25 -7.96 -25.08
C MET A 147 -34.47 -7.03 -24.85
N LYS A 148 -34.26 -5.70 -24.75
CA LYS A 148 -35.36 -4.71 -24.72
C LYS A 148 -35.70 -4.11 -26.10
N MET A 149 -35.01 -4.49 -27.18
CA MET A 149 -35.28 -3.99 -28.54
C MET A 149 -36.12 -4.95 -29.41
N LEU A 150 -36.48 -6.13 -28.89
CA LEU A 150 -37.30 -7.11 -29.62
C LEU A 150 -38.71 -6.61 -30.04
N PRO A 151 -39.41 -5.70 -29.34
CA PRO A 151 -40.68 -5.19 -29.86
C PRO A 151 -40.52 -4.06 -30.89
N ILE A 152 -39.32 -3.46 -31.06
CA ILE A 152 -39.09 -2.38 -32.04
C ILE A 152 -38.54 -2.93 -33.36
N ALA A 153 -37.69 -3.97 -33.31
CA ALA A 153 -37.18 -4.63 -34.51
C ALA A 153 -38.28 -5.34 -35.32
N ALA A 154 -39.32 -5.87 -34.66
CA ALA A 154 -40.47 -6.50 -35.33
C ALA A 154 -41.38 -5.48 -36.05
N LEU A 155 -41.42 -4.24 -35.59
CA LEU A 155 -42.22 -3.18 -36.22
C LEU A 155 -41.51 -2.60 -37.46
N VAL A 156 -40.18 -2.47 -37.41
CA VAL A 156 -39.37 -1.97 -38.54
C VAL A 156 -39.27 -3.00 -39.67
N THR A 157 -39.22 -4.31 -39.36
CA THR A 157 -39.22 -5.36 -40.40
C THR A 157 -40.57 -5.50 -41.12
N LEU A 158 -41.71 -5.20 -40.46
CA LEU A 158 -43.02 -5.19 -41.11
C LEU A 158 -43.19 -4.00 -42.08
N VAL A 159 -42.67 -2.81 -41.74
CA VAL A 159 -42.73 -1.63 -42.62
C VAL A 159 -41.70 -1.74 -43.77
N ALA A 160 -40.50 -2.25 -43.50
CA ALA A 160 -39.47 -2.46 -44.54
C ALA A 160 -39.78 -3.67 -45.44
N GLY A 161 -40.44 -4.72 -44.94
CA GLY A 161 -40.86 -5.88 -45.73
C GLY A 161 -41.93 -5.55 -46.76
N ALA A 162 -42.86 -4.65 -46.45
CA ALA A 162 -43.84 -4.15 -47.41
C ALA A 162 -43.19 -3.24 -48.48
N GLY A 163 -42.19 -2.44 -48.10
CA GLY A 163 -41.43 -1.59 -49.03
C GLY A 163 -40.53 -2.37 -49.99
N LEU A 164 -39.91 -3.46 -49.52
CA LEU A 164 -39.01 -4.28 -50.34
C LEU A 164 -39.78 -5.16 -51.34
N TYR A 165 -41.01 -5.59 -51.02
CA TYR A 165 -41.85 -6.32 -51.97
C TYR A 165 -42.31 -5.43 -53.16
N ALA A 166 -42.47 -4.13 -52.95
CA ALA A 166 -42.85 -3.18 -53.99
C ALA A 166 -41.69 -2.81 -54.95
N LEU A 167 -40.43 -3.00 -54.55
CA LEU A 167 -39.25 -2.62 -55.35
C LEU A 167 -38.68 -3.76 -56.21
N ILE A 168 -39.11 -5.01 -56.02
CA ILE A 168 -38.60 -6.18 -56.79
C ILE A 168 -39.41 -6.42 -58.08
N LYS A 169 -40.41 -5.58 -58.38
CA LYS A 169 -41.17 -5.61 -59.64
C LYS A 169 -41.03 -4.28 -60.40
N LEU A 170 -39.81 -3.92 -60.82
CA LEU A 170 -39.62 -3.12 -62.02
C LEU A 170 -38.23 -3.43 -62.61
N ASP A 171 -38.26 -4.01 -63.80
CA ASP A 171 -37.11 -4.43 -64.59
C ASP A 171 -36.20 -3.27 -64.98
N SER A 172 -34.90 -3.61 -65.04
CA SER A 172 -33.90 -3.13 -66.00
C SER A 172 -33.52 -1.64 -65.98
N ILE A 173 -32.22 -1.36 -65.84
CA ILE A 173 -31.37 -0.69 -66.85
C ILE A 173 -30.07 -0.23 -66.18
N ALA A 174 -28.98 -0.44 -66.93
CA ALA A 174 -27.66 0.18 -66.87
C ALA A 174 -26.72 -0.17 -65.70
N GLY A 175 -25.65 -0.85 -66.09
CA GLY A 175 -24.49 -1.08 -65.27
C GLY A 175 -23.73 0.20 -64.93
N VAL A 176 -23.15 0.19 -63.75
CA VAL A 176 -22.07 1.05 -63.31
C VAL A 176 -21.10 0.14 -62.57
N SER A 177 -19.93 -0.08 -63.17
CA SER A 177 -18.78 -0.70 -62.50
C SER A 177 -18.21 0.31 -61.49
N VAL A 178 -18.25 -0.03 -60.21
CA VAL A 178 -17.53 0.71 -59.17
C VAL A 178 -16.25 -0.06 -58.87
N ASP A 179 -15.12 0.55 -59.19
CA ASP A 179 -13.78 0.14 -58.79
C ASP A 179 -13.69 0.08 -57.25
N TYR A 180 -13.32 -1.08 -56.72
CA TYR A 180 -12.85 -1.21 -55.35
C TYR A 180 -11.35 -0.96 -55.35
N ASP A 181 -10.97 0.29 -55.12
CA ASP A 181 -9.58 0.65 -54.83
C ASP A 181 -9.19 0.09 -53.46
N ASN A 182 -8.50 -1.05 -53.46
CA ASN A 182 -7.86 -1.62 -52.29
C ASN A 182 -6.61 -0.80 -51.96
N GLY A 183 -6.83 0.38 -51.36
CA GLY A 183 -5.82 1.20 -50.74
C GLY A 183 -5.31 0.60 -49.43
N ALA A 184 -4.63 -0.54 -49.52
CA ALA A 184 -3.68 -0.95 -48.49
C ALA A 184 -2.44 -0.07 -48.64
N THR A 185 -2.27 0.90 -47.74
CA THR A 185 -1.00 1.24 -47.04
C THR A 185 -1.20 2.50 -46.19
N SER A 186 -1.72 2.37 -44.97
CA SER A 186 -1.25 3.25 -43.90
C SER A 186 0.01 2.58 -43.32
N GLU A 187 1.15 3.20 -43.58
CA GLU A 187 2.49 2.88 -43.07
C GLU A 187 2.51 2.16 -41.72
N TYR A 188 2.43 0.83 -41.77
CA TYR A 188 3.18 -0.03 -40.88
C TYR A 188 4.64 0.22 -41.24
N SER A 189 5.30 1.14 -40.52
CA SER A 189 6.72 1.40 -40.67
C SER A 189 7.48 0.10 -40.40
N ARG A 190 7.85 -0.57 -41.48
CA ARG A 190 8.68 -1.76 -41.49
C ARG A 190 10.08 -1.36 -41.03
N ASN A 191 10.47 -1.96 -39.90
CA ASN A 191 11.73 -2.70 -39.78
C ASN A 191 12.90 -2.11 -40.57
N THR A 192 13.52 -1.09 -39.98
CA THR A 192 14.98 -1.12 -39.86
C THR A 192 15.25 -1.14 -38.36
N PRO A 193 16.10 -2.03 -37.81
CA PRO A 193 16.54 -1.85 -36.44
C PRO A 193 17.16 -0.46 -36.38
N ALA A 194 16.51 0.48 -35.69
CA ALA A 194 17.12 1.76 -35.39
C ALA A 194 18.46 1.41 -34.74
N LYS A 195 19.57 1.91 -35.29
CA LYS A 195 20.87 1.70 -34.65
C LYS A 195 20.75 2.30 -33.24
N PRO A 196 21.07 1.55 -32.17
CA PRO A 196 20.92 2.08 -30.82
C PRO A 196 21.74 3.36 -30.69
N SER A 197 21.13 4.37 -30.06
CA SER A 197 21.89 5.56 -29.68
C SER A 197 22.92 5.19 -28.61
N ALA A 198 24.03 5.92 -28.52
CA ALA A 198 25.04 5.64 -27.49
C ALA A 198 24.46 5.70 -26.05
N ALA A 199 23.47 6.58 -25.83
CA ALA A 199 22.76 6.68 -24.56
C ALA A 199 21.87 5.45 -24.30
N GLU A 200 21.19 4.96 -25.33
CA GLU A 200 20.36 3.75 -25.24
C GLU A 200 21.22 2.52 -24.96
N GLU A 201 22.33 2.36 -25.66
CA GLU A 201 23.27 1.24 -25.49
C GLU A 201 23.91 1.23 -24.10
N ALA A 202 24.32 2.41 -23.59
CA ALA A 202 24.87 2.54 -22.25
C ALA A 202 23.83 2.19 -21.17
N MET A 203 22.58 2.67 -21.30
CA MET A 203 21.53 2.37 -20.34
C MET A 203 21.13 0.90 -20.40
N PHE A 204 20.98 0.33 -21.61
CA PHE A 204 20.67 -1.09 -21.78
C PHE A 204 21.75 -1.98 -21.15
N THR A 205 23.02 -1.66 -21.34
CA THR A 205 24.15 -2.38 -20.71
C THR A 205 24.02 -2.38 -19.18
N LYS A 206 23.80 -1.20 -18.59
CA LYS A 206 23.63 -1.06 -17.13
C LYS A 206 22.44 -1.86 -16.59
N VAL A 207 21.30 -1.80 -17.28
CA VAL A 207 20.08 -2.52 -16.88
C VAL A 207 20.26 -4.04 -17.05
N ASN A 208 21.01 -4.47 -18.06
CA ASN A 208 21.33 -5.87 -18.28
C ASN A 208 22.33 -6.45 -17.26
N GLU A 209 23.10 -5.60 -16.59
CA GLU A 209 23.94 -5.97 -15.45
C GLU A 209 23.10 -6.18 -14.19
N THR A 210 22.14 -5.29 -13.90
CA THR A 210 21.29 -5.39 -12.70
C THR A 210 20.24 -6.48 -12.83
N ARG A 211 19.73 -6.71 -14.05
CA ARG A 211 18.69 -7.68 -14.41
C ARG A 211 17.36 -7.48 -13.68
N LEU A 212 17.14 -6.33 -13.06
CA LEU A 212 15.91 -6.06 -12.32
C LEU A 212 14.78 -5.67 -13.28
N LYS A 213 13.60 -6.23 -13.09
CA LYS A 213 12.41 -5.88 -13.87
C LYS A 213 12.09 -4.38 -13.80
N SER A 214 12.28 -3.76 -12.63
CA SER A 214 12.14 -2.31 -12.44
C SER A 214 13.03 -1.52 -13.39
N ASP A 215 14.27 -1.96 -13.55
CA ASP A 215 15.27 -1.26 -14.33
C ASP A 215 14.98 -1.41 -15.84
N TYR A 216 14.47 -2.57 -16.26
CA TYR A 216 13.95 -2.79 -17.62
C TYR A 216 12.68 -1.97 -17.91
N GLN A 217 11.79 -1.82 -16.93
CA GLN A 217 10.61 -0.95 -17.06
C GLN A 217 11.03 0.52 -17.17
N ASP A 218 12.00 0.97 -16.38
CA ASP A 218 12.56 2.33 -16.46
C ASP A 218 13.28 2.57 -17.79
N PHE A 219 14.03 1.58 -18.29
CA PHE A 219 14.59 1.62 -19.64
C PHE A 219 13.51 1.83 -20.71
N LEU A 220 12.38 1.09 -20.64
CA LEU A 220 11.27 1.26 -21.58
C LEU A 220 10.57 2.60 -21.45
N ARG A 221 10.57 3.23 -20.26
CA ARG A 221 10.06 4.60 -20.08
C ARG A 221 10.99 5.62 -20.76
N SER A 222 12.30 5.43 -20.67
CA SER A 222 13.29 6.30 -21.31
C SER A 222 13.38 6.11 -22.83
N PHE A 223 13.23 4.87 -23.31
CA PHE A 223 13.37 4.49 -24.72
C PHE A 223 12.18 3.63 -25.19
N PRO A 224 10.94 4.17 -25.23
CA PRO A 224 9.76 3.38 -25.53
C PRO A 224 9.77 2.78 -26.95
N ASN A 225 10.40 3.47 -27.90
CA ASN A 225 10.53 3.04 -29.29
C ASN A 225 12.00 2.79 -29.68
N GLY A 226 12.88 2.55 -28.70
CA GLY A 226 14.30 2.30 -28.90
C GLY A 226 14.58 0.96 -29.62
N ALA A 227 15.81 0.82 -30.11
CA ALA A 227 16.32 -0.40 -30.73
C ALA A 227 16.13 -1.65 -29.86
N TYR A 228 16.34 -1.54 -28.55
CA TYR A 228 16.20 -2.65 -27.60
C TYR A 228 14.79 -2.78 -27.02
N ALA A 229 13.89 -1.83 -27.28
CA ALA A 229 12.57 -1.80 -26.63
C ALA A 229 11.74 -3.05 -26.94
N ARG A 230 11.78 -3.55 -28.18
CA ARG A 230 11.10 -4.79 -28.57
C ARG A 230 11.69 -5.99 -27.84
N LYS A 231 13.03 -6.11 -27.81
CA LYS A 231 13.74 -7.18 -27.10
C LYS A 231 13.36 -7.20 -25.62
N VAL A 232 13.34 -6.05 -24.96
CA VAL A 232 12.98 -5.96 -23.54
C VAL A 232 11.53 -6.41 -23.30
N ARG A 233 10.57 -5.97 -24.13
CA ARG A 233 9.15 -6.33 -23.96
C ARG A 233 8.83 -7.79 -24.26
N GLU A 234 9.39 -8.34 -25.33
CA GLU A 234 9.00 -9.64 -25.87
C GLU A 234 9.88 -10.78 -25.36
N GLU A 235 11.17 -10.51 -25.10
CA GLU A 235 12.14 -11.56 -24.78
C GLU A 235 12.60 -11.52 -23.31
N ILE A 236 12.66 -10.35 -22.68
CA ILE A 236 13.22 -10.22 -21.32
C ILE A 236 12.14 -10.17 -20.24
N LEU A 237 11.21 -9.21 -20.34
CA LEU A 237 10.17 -9.01 -19.32
C LEU A 237 9.29 -10.24 -19.05
N PRO A 238 8.92 -11.06 -20.06
CA PRO A 238 8.14 -12.27 -19.81
C PRO A 238 8.91 -13.37 -19.06
N LEU A 239 10.24 -13.31 -19.05
CA LEU A 239 11.10 -14.29 -18.36
C LEU A 239 11.44 -13.89 -16.92
N CYS A 240 10.95 -12.75 -16.43
CA CYS A 240 11.23 -12.31 -15.07
C CYS A 240 10.58 -13.23 -14.04
N GLN A 241 11.35 -13.59 -13.02
CA GLN A 241 10.90 -14.41 -11.90
C GLN A 241 11.13 -13.67 -10.59
N GLY A 242 10.22 -13.91 -9.65
CA GLY A 242 10.34 -13.39 -8.29
C GLY A 242 11.42 -14.12 -7.51
N GLU A 243 12.34 -13.36 -6.91
CA GLU A 243 13.36 -13.84 -5.99
C GLU A 243 13.31 -13.00 -4.71
N MET A 244 13.43 -13.64 -3.54
CA MET A 244 13.66 -12.93 -2.29
C MET A 244 15.15 -12.63 -2.18
N ARG A 245 15.52 -11.35 -2.11
CA ARG A 245 16.91 -10.95 -1.89
C ARG A 245 17.09 -10.31 -0.51
N PRO A 246 18.21 -10.62 0.18
CA PRO A 246 18.57 -9.91 1.39
C PRO A 246 18.88 -8.45 1.04
N VAL A 247 18.20 -7.53 1.74
CA VAL A 247 18.43 -6.10 1.64
C VAL A 247 18.62 -5.55 3.04
N TRP A 248 19.78 -4.92 3.24
CA TRP A 248 20.06 -4.15 4.44
C TRP A 248 19.22 -2.87 4.40
N GLN A 249 18.39 -2.68 5.42
CA GLN A 249 17.57 -1.50 5.59
C GLN A 249 17.88 -0.88 6.94
N ARG A 250 17.95 0.46 6.99
CA ARG A 250 18.14 1.19 8.24
C ARG A 250 16.80 1.34 8.95
N GLN A 251 16.74 0.93 10.20
CA GLN A 251 15.55 1.15 11.02
C GLN A 251 15.34 2.65 11.23
N GLN A 252 14.08 3.10 11.16
CA GLN A 252 13.73 4.44 11.61
C GLN A 252 13.85 4.53 13.14
N PRO A 253 14.31 5.68 13.68
CA PRO A 253 14.50 5.83 15.11
C PRO A 253 13.16 5.73 15.85
N LEU A 254 13.03 4.72 16.72
CA LEU A 254 12.01 4.74 17.76
C LEU A 254 12.59 5.54 18.93
N GLY A 255 12.11 6.76 19.14
CA GLY A 255 12.55 7.57 20.28
C GLY A 255 12.09 6.92 21.59
N GLN A 256 13.04 6.60 22.48
CA GLN A 256 12.75 6.06 23.81
C GLN A 256 13.26 7.04 24.89
N GLN A 257 12.46 7.22 25.95
CA GLN A 257 12.79 8.09 27.08
C GLN A 257 13.23 7.22 28.27
N GLN A 258 14.36 7.56 28.90
CA GLN A 258 14.87 6.85 30.07
C GLN A 258 15.36 7.84 31.13
N VAL A 259 15.32 7.43 32.40
CA VAL A 259 15.88 8.22 33.52
C VAL A 259 17.17 7.55 33.96
N SER A 260 18.23 8.32 34.22
CA SER A 260 19.40 7.83 34.93
C SER A 260 19.80 8.77 36.06
N VAL A 261 20.41 8.19 37.09
CA VAL A 261 20.85 8.86 38.32
C VAL A 261 22.37 8.69 38.44
N SER A 262 23.05 9.65 39.07
CA SER A 262 24.47 9.55 39.41
C SER A 262 24.75 8.27 40.19
N LEU A 263 25.88 7.63 39.91
CA LEU A 263 26.31 6.40 40.60
C LEU A 263 26.58 6.70 42.07
N LEU A 264 26.17 5.77 42.93
CA LEU A 264 26.33 5.90 44.38
C LEU A 264 27.45 5.00 44.91
N GLU A 265 27.82 4.01 44.11
CA GLU A 265 28.80 2.99 44.41
C GLU A 265 29.63 2.74 43.16
N ALA A 266 30.93 2.55 43.33
CA ALA A 266 31.84 2.14 42.28
C ALA A 266 31.74 0.61 42.05
N PRO A 267 32.28 0.09 40.93
CA PRO A 267 32.23 -1.35 40.63
C PRO A 267 32.87 -2.26 41.69
N ASP A 268 33.73 -1.70 42.56
CA ASP A 268 34.36 -2.39 43.69
C ASP A 268 33.57 -2.29 45.00
N GLY A 269 32.38 -1.70 44.96
CA GLY A 269 31.48 -1.49 46.10
C GLY A 269 31.85 -0.31 46.99
N SER A 270 32.87 0.49 46.63
CA SER A 270 33.20 1.70 47.38
C SER A 270 32.17 2.81 47.12
N PRO A 271 31.74 3.59 48.14
CA PRO A 271 30.77 4.65 47.95
C PRO A 271 31.37 5.81 47.16
N ILE A 272 30.63 6.34 46.19
CA ILE A 272 31.02 7.52 45.41
C ILE A 272 30.38 8.76 46.03
N ILE A 273 31.22 9.72 46.41
CA ILE A 273 30.80 10.99 47.01
C ILE A 273 31.20 12.10 46.06
N TYR A 274 30.22 12.85 45.57
CA TYR A 274 30.45 14.03 44.73
C TYR A 274 30.44 15.29 45.57
N HIS A 275 31.54 16.04 45.55
CA HIS A 275 31.69 17.27 46.32
C HIS A 275 31.19 18.51 45.58
N ASN A 276 30.90 18.39 44.28
CA ASN A 276 30.28 19.46 43.51
C ASN A 276 29.18 18.92 42.57
N LYS A 277 28.29 19.84 42.18
CA LYS A 277 27.13 19.57 41.32
C LYS A 277 27.53 19.07 39.92
N ASP A 278 28.58 19.64 39.35
CA ASP A 278 28.97 19.36 37.96
C ASP A 278 29.55 17.95 37.81
N GLU A 279 30.32 17.47 38.79
CA GLU A 279 30.81 16.09 38.87
C GLU A 279 29.66 15.08 39.00
N ALA A 280 28.69 15.35 39.89
CA ALA A 280 27.52 14.50 40.06
C ALA A 280 26.69 14.42 38.77
N CYS A 281 26.47 15.57 38.09
CA CYS A 281 25.75 15.62 36.82
C CYS A 281 26.51 14.92 35.69
N ALA A 282 27.82 15.15 35.58
CA ALA A 282 28.66 14.48 34.60
C ALA A 282 28.64 12.96 34.80
N SER A 283 28.66 12.50 36.05
CA SER A 283 28.56 11.07 36.34
C SER A 283 27.18 10.50 36.00
N ALA A 284 26.09 11.20 36.29
CA ALA A 284 24.74 10.79 35.90
C ALA A 284 24.61 10.67 34.37
N LYS A 285 25.15 11.64 33.61
CA LYS A 285 25.17 11.60 32.15
C LYS A 285 26.03 10.47 31.60
N LYS A 286 27.22 10.23 32.18
CA LYS A 286 28.10 9.12 31.79
C LYS A 286 27.42 7.77 32.01
N GLU A 287 26.75 7.59 33.14
CA GLU A 287 26.00 6.38 33.44
C GLU A 287 24.82 6.19 32.49
N TYR A 288 24.05 7.27 32.24
CA TYR A 288 23.00 7.27 31.21
C TYR A 288 23.55 6.79 29.86
N GLN A 289 24.64 7.38 29.37
CA GLN A 289 25.25 7.02 28.10
C GLN A 289 25.67 5.55 28.03
N SER A 290 26.29 5.03 29.10
CA SER A 290 26.70 3.63 29.20
C SER A 290 25.50 2.68 29.10
N GLN A 291 24.41 2.98 29.83
CA GLN A 291 23.19 2.19 29.82
C GLN A 291 22.53 2.16 28.45
N VAL A 292 22.38 3.31 27.80
CA VAL A 292 21.70 3.39 26.50
C VAL A 292 22.57 2.86 25.35
N ASP A 293 23.91 2.96 25.43
CA ASP A 293 24.82 2.31 24.48
C ASP A 293 24.71 0.79 24.59
N PHE A 294 24.72 0.25 25.81
CA PHE A 294 24.51 -1.17 26.05
C PHE A 294 23.17 -1.65 25.49
N GLN A 295 22.06 -0.96 25.81
CA GLN A 295 20.74 -1.30 25.29
C GLN A 295 20.67 -1.25 23.76
N CYS A 296 21.25 -0.21 23.15
CA CYS A 296 21.29 -0.05 21.68
C CYS A 296 22.04 -1.22 21.02
N ARG A 297 23.21 -1.58 21.56
CA ARG A 297 23.99 -2.73 21.08
C ARG A 297 23.26 -4.06 21.27
N SER A 298 22.65 -4.29 22.43
CA SER A 298 21.89 -5.51 22.72
C SER A 298 20.69 -5.67 21.79
N LEU A 299 19.95 -4.59 21.52
CA LEU A 299 18.83 -4.58 20.58
C LEU A 299 19.31 -4.90 19.16
N MET A 300 20.38 -4.25 18.70
CA MET A 300 20.99 -4.52 17.40
C MET A 300 21.42 -5.99 17.29
N GLN A 301 22.07 -6.56 18.32
CA GLN A 301 22.50 -7.96 18.32
C GLN A 301 21.31 -8.93 18.25
N ALA A 302 20.25 -8.67 19.02
CA ALA A 302 19.03 -9.48 19.00
C ALA A 302 18.38 -9.52 17.62
N GLN A 303 18.49 -8.43 16.85
CA GLN A 303 17.93 -8.30 15.50
C GLN A 303 18.94 -8.66 14.39
N LYS A 304 20.12 -9.18 14.73
CA LYS A 304 21.22 -9.47 13.79
C LYS A 304 21.58 -8.26 12.91
N GLY A 305 21.45 -7.06 13.48
CA GLY A 305 21.75 -5.81 12.81
C GLY A 305 23.24 -5.46 12.79
N ARG A 306 23.56 -4.36 12.10
CA ARG A 306 24.91 -3.79 12.00
C ARG A 306 24.85 -2.26 12.06
N GLU A 307 26.02 -1.63 12.20
CA GLU A 307 26.19 -0.17 12.21
C GLU A 307 25.25 0.57 13.19
N PRO A 308 25.34 0.28 14.50
CA PRO A 308 24.52 0.97 15.48
C PRO A 308 24.97 2.44 15.59
N GLU A 309 24.00 3.33 15.58
CA GLU A 309 24.15 4.75 15.77
C GLU A 309 23.22 5.19 16.91
N LEU A 310 23.85 5.73 17.96
CA LEU A 310 23.17 6.18 19.16
C LEU A 310 23.11 7.70 19.15
N ASN A 311 21.89 8.23 19.21
CA ASN A 311 21.64 9.66 19.33
C ASN A 311 20.98 9.93 20.68
N ILE A 312 21.57 10.81 21.50
CA ILE A 312 21.06 11.20 22.81
C ILE A 312 20.65 12.67 22.76
N ALA A 313 19.40 12.97 23.11
CA ALA A 313 18.96 14.33 23.39
C ALA A 313 19.07 14.58 24.90
N TRP A 314 20.12 15.31 25.27
CA TRP A 314 20.46 15.58 26.67
C TRP A 314 19.46 16.54 27.32
N ALA A 315 18.92 16.14 28.45
CA ALA A 315 18.23 17.03 29.37
C ALA A 315 19.20 17.62 30.41
N ASP A 316 18.78 18.72 31.03
CA ASP A 316 19.45 19.27 32.20
C ASP A 316 19.41 18.29 33.38
N CYS A 317 20.40 18.41 34.28
CA CYS A 317 20.46 17.60 35.48
C CYS A 317 19.63 18.24 36.60
N GLU A 318 18.74 17.45 37.21
CA GLU A 318 18.09 17.76 38.48
C GLU A 318 19.00 17.27 39.61
N CYS A 319 19.49 18.20 40.44
CA CYS A 319 20.46 17.87 41.49
C CYS A 319 19.98 18.30 42.87
N THR A 320 20.28 17.48 43.88
CA THR A 320 20.02 17.73 45.30
C THR A 320 21.31 17.62 46.10
N GLU A 321 21.49 18.49 47.08
CA GLU A 321 22.62 18.50 48.00
C GLU A 321 22.17 18.03 49.39
N ASN A 322 22.99 17.19 50.03
CA ASN A 322 22.77 16.72 51.39
C ASN A 322 24.12 16.53 52.09
N GLN A 323 24.36 17.28 53.17
CA GLN A 323 25.57 17.20 53.99
C GLN A 323 26.90 17.32 53.19
N GLY A 324 26.93 18.19 52.18
CA GLY A 324 28.10 18.41 51.33
C GLY A 324 28.27 17.37 50.21
N GLN A 325 27.30 16.47 50.02
CA GLN A 325 27.27 15.49 48.94
C GLN A 325 26.17 15.84 47.92
N TRP A 326 26.54 15.81 46.65
CA TRP A 326 25.64 16.08 45.53
C TRP A 326 25.12 14.79 44.90
N TRP A 327 23.85 14.81 44.53
CA TRP A 327 23.14 13.71 43.87
C TRP A 327 22.40 14.30 42.69
N CYS A 328 22.64 13.79 41.48
CA CYS A 328 22.02 14.33 40.26
C CYS A 328 21.33 13.24 39.47
N LYS A 329 20.22 13.58 38.82
CA LYS A 329 19.55 12.73 37.84
C LYS A 329 19.36 13.49 36.53
N THR A 330 19.33 12.76 35.42
CA THR A 330 19.02 13.31 34.10
C THR A 330 17.90 12.50 33.46
N LEU A 331 16.93 13.22 32.88
CA LEU A 331 15.81 12.65 32.14
C LEU A 331 16.02 12.88 30.64
N SER A 332 17.07 12.26 30.10
CA SER A 332 17.41 12.41 28.69
C SER A 332 16.58 11.44 27.83
N THR A 333 16.48 11.70 26.53
CA THR A 333 15.90 10.76 25.57
C THR A 333 16.99 10.22 24.66
N TYR A 334 16.81 9.01 24.15
CA TYR A 334 17.73 8.43 23.17
C TYR A 334 16.97 7.78 22.01
N SER A 335 17.63 7.72 20.87
CA SER A 335 17.20 6.91 19.74
C SER A 335 18.38 6.08 19.25
N CYS A 336 18.13 4.78 19.06
CA CYS A 336 19.08 3.85 18.48
C CYS A 336 18.64 3.53 17.05
N THR A 337 19.52 3.77 16.08
CA THR A 337 19.33 3.37 14.68
C THR A 337 20.37 2.34 14.32
N TYR A 338 19.98 1.33 13.54
CA TYR A 338 20.89 0.31 13.03
C TYR A 338 20.34 -0.25 11.73
N GLU A 339 21.19 -0.92 10.96
CA GLU A 339 20.78 -1.64 9.77
C GLU A 339 20.39 -3.07 10.12
N PHE A 340 19.29 -3.56 9.58
CA PHE A 340 18.87 -4.95 9.71
C PHE A 340 18.69 -5.58 8.33
N GLU A 341 18.92 -6.89 8.24
CA GLU A 341 18.72 -7.64 7.02
C GLU A 341 17.23 -7.99 6.88
N SER A 342 16.61 -7.45 5.84
CA SER A 342 15.22 -7.74 5.46
C SER A 342 15.20 -8.54 4.16
N GLN A 343 14.17 -9.34 3.96
CA GLN A 343 13.96 -10.01 2.68
C GLN A 343 13.07 -9.13 1.81
N LYS A 344 13.60 -8.62 0.70
CA LYS A 344 12.83 -7.85 -0.28
C LYS A 344 12.52 -8.73 -1.48
N TYR A 345 11.25 -8.80 -1.85
CA TYR A 345 10.83 -9.41 -3.11
C TYR A 345 11.29 -8.52 -4.27
N VAL A 346 12.04 -9.09 -5.20
CA VAL A 346 12.45 -8.44 -6.44
C VAL A 346 12.17 -9.37 -7.62
N GLU A 347 11.81 -8.81 -8.76
CA GLU A 347 11.66 -9.58 -9.99
C GLU A 347 12.92 -9.43 -10.83
N VAL A 348 13.55 -10.55 -11.16
CA VAL A 348 14.83 -10.61 -11.88
C VAL A 348 14.58 -11.30 -13.22
N CYS A 349 15.06 -10.70 -14.30
CA CYS A 349 14.88 -11.17 -15.67
C CYS A 349 16.18 -11.81 -16.15
N GLY A 350 16.11 -13.07 -16.59
CA GLY A 350 17.27 -13.91 -16.89
C GLY A 350 17.31 -14.41 -18.31
#